data_AF-A0A6L7MWV3-F1
#
_entry.id   AF-A0A6L7MWV3-F1
#
_cell.length_a   1.000
_cell.length_b   1.000
_cell.length_c   1.000
_cell.angle_alpha   90.00
_cell.angle_beta   90.00
_cell.angle_gamma   90.00
#
_symmetry.space_group_name_H-M   'P 1'
#
loop_
_entity.id
_entity.type
_entity.pdbx_description
1 polymer ?
#
loop_
_entity_poly.entity_id
_entity_poly.type
_entity_poly.pdbx_seq_one_letter_code
_entity_poly.pdbx_strand_id
1 'polypeptide(L)'
;MADYVELLALKGKLVQRASVADFLADNDWDFDLILSPEAASLSTMNQKTLSQRIDGADELASVVYRQLEERQHVLRGRYPFILEDEHVKLDPAVDPKANAYVAVLAMTVAHAYGVPSGCAPARLFEQTVTDVLCERGIAAVGFAAVRRTHGSFEKALPIACDAVGLIGNVEGVPVLKWAHDEKVDVLGHVGWEDGLRFGSWGFLGQVTVGRSDSWETKIKEPNRDHWKQFTGTGVSPARFLAVPHHVERQMLERLTGDDTGIVLDRLRLVRYKAGVSENEERVVEAVLGEYVEPLSG
;
A
#
# COMPACT_ATOMS: atom_id res chain seq x y z
N MET A 1 3.02 0.22 -13.92
CA MET A 1 4.17 0.62 -14.77
C MET A 1 5.16 1.54 -14.05
N ALA A 2 4.75 2.62 -13.39
CA ALA A 2 5.67 3.52 -12.68
C ALA A 2 6.64 2.80 -11.71
N ASP A 3 6.15 1.83 -10.95
CA ASP A 3 6.98 1.00 -10.06
C ASP A 3 8.05 0.18 -10.80
N TYR A 4 7.75 -0.25 -12.03
CA TYR A 4 8.68 -0.99 -12.87
C TYR A 4 9.78 -0.06 -13.43
N VAL A 5 9.42 1.16 -13.83
CA VAL A 5 10.40 2.21 -14.20
C VAL A 5 11.36 2.50 -13.05
N GLU A 6 10.84 2.67 -11.84
CA GLU A 6 11.64 2.86 -10.63
C GLU A 6 12.54 1.65 -10.31
N LEU A 7 12.02 0.44 -10.51
CA LEU A 7 12.82 -0.79 -10.36
C LEU A 7 13.99 -0.86 -11.35
N LEU A 8 13.76 -0.48 -12.61
CA LEU A 8 14.82 -0.40 -13.62
C LEU A 8 15.87 0.65 -13.24
N ALA A 9 15.43 1.83 -12.77
CA ALA A 9 16.33 2.87 -12.28
C ALA A 9 17.16 2.42 -11.07
N LEU A 10 16.59 1.63 -10.15
CA LEU A 10 17.32 1.01 -9.03
C LEU A 10 18.42 0.04 -9.49
N LYS A 11 18.26 -0.57 -10.66
CA LYS A 11 19.24 -1.46 -11.28
C LYS A 11 20.29 -0.70 -12.10
N GLY A 12 20.36 0.62 -11.96
CA GLY A 12 21.28 1.49 -12.68
C GLY A 12 20.96 1.62 -14.17
N LYS A 13 19.75 1.26 -14.59
CA LYS A 13 19.29 1.47 -15.97
C LYS A 13 18.76 2.88 -16.11
N LEU A 14 19.20 3.56 -17.16
CA LEU A 14 18.63 4.84 -17.55
C LEU A 14 17.33 4.56 -18.30
N VAL A 15 16.20 5.00 -17.75
CA VAL A 15 14.88 4.77 -18.37
C VAL A 15 14.38 6.05 -19.01
N GLN A 16 14.20 6.04 -20.33
CA GLN A 16 13.61 7.14 -21.10
C GLN A 16 12.11 6.96 -21.26
N ARG A 17 11.36 8.07 -21.35
CA ARG A 17 9.93 8.02 -21.68
C ARG A 17 9.66 7.31 -23.00
N ALA A 18 10.46 7.56 -24.03
CA ALA A 18 10.34 6.90 -25.32
C ALA A 18 10.41 5.37 -25.18
N SER A 19 11.40 4.85 -24.44
CA SER A 19 11.53 3.41 -24.17
C SER A 19 10.34 2.83 -23.40
N VAL A 20 9.70 3.63 -22.54
CA VAL A 20 8.46 3.21 -21.85
C VAL A 20 7.30 3.13 -22.85
N ALA A 21 7.18 4.07 -23.78
CA ALA A 21 6.16 4.05 -24.83
C ALA A 21 6.35 2.84 -25.76
N ASP A 22 7.58 2.58 -26.21
CA ASP A 22 7.90 1.42 -27.07
C ASP A 22 7.55 0.11 -26.36
N PHE A 23 7.97 -0.04 -25.10
CA PHE A 23 7.63 -1.22 -24.30
C PHE A 23 6.12 -1.41 -24.10
N LEU A 24 5.37 -0.33 -23.88
CA LEU A 24 3.91 -0.37 -23.76
C LEU A 24 3.24 -0.81 -25.06
N ALA A 25 3.74 -0.33 -26.21
CA ALA A 25 3.24 -0.71 -27.53
C ALA A 25 3.50 -2.19 -27.83
N ASP A 26 4.67 -2.71 -27.46
CA ASP A 26 5.08 -4.09 -27.70
C ASP A 26 4.31 -5.11 -26.85
N ASN A 27 3.91 -4.74 -25.63
CA ASN A 27 3.24 -5.64 -24.69
C ASN A 27 1.71 -5.62 -24.80
N ASP A 28 1.15 -4.87 -25.76
CA ASP A 28 -0.30 -4.70 -25.98
C ASP A 28 -1.06 -4.39 -24.68
N TRP A 29 -0.48 -3.56 -23.82
CA TRP A 29 -1.10 -3.19 -22.55
C TRP A 29 -2.40 -2.43 -22.83
N ASP A 30 -3.52 -3.03 -22.40
CA ASP A 30 -4.85 -2.58 -22.77
C ASP A 30 -5.14 -1.17 -22.20
N PHE A 31 -5.09 -0.20 -23.11
CA PHE A 31 -5.35 1.23 -22.88
C PHE A 31 -6.63 1.51 -22.12
N ASP A 32 -7.68 0.71 -22.38
CA ASP A 32 -9.01 0.98 -21.85
C ASP A 32 -9.09 0.60 -20.37
N LEU A 33 -8.27 -0.37 -19.92
CA LEU A 33 -8.18 -0.79 -18.51
C LEU A 33 -7.41 0.21 -17.64
N ILE A 34 -6.46 0.95 -18.22
CA ILE A 34 -5.56 1.83 -17.48
C ILE A 34 -6.13 3.24 -17.34
N LEU A 35 -6.73 3.79 -18.42
CA LEU A 35 -7.18 5.18 -18.45
C LEU A 35 -8.62 5.38 -17.96
N SER A 36 -9.48 4.38 -18.08
CA SER A 36 -10.86 4.48 -17.61
C SER A 36 -11.51 3.11 -17.42
N PRO A 37 -11.50 2.55 -16.20
CA PRO A 37 -12.15 1.27 -15.91
C PRO A 37 -13.64 1.22 -16.29
N GLU A 38 -14.31 2.38 -16.34
CA GLU A 38 -15.70 2.54 -16.77
C GLU A 38 -15.85 2.40 -18.30
N ALA A 39 -14.84 2.80 -19.09
CA ALA A 39 -14.81 2.63 -20.53
C ALA A 39 -14.53 1.17 -20.94
N ALA A 40 -13.82 0.40 -20.12
CA ALA A 40 -13.52 -1.01 -20.36
C ALA A 40 -14.78 -1.91 -20.43
N SER A 41 -15.92 -1.48 -19.87
CA SER A 41 -17.19 -2.21 -20.00
C SER A 41 -17.93 -1.92 -21.32
N LEU A 42 -17.48 -0.95 -22.12
CA LEU A 42 -18.13 -0.52 -23.36
C LEU A 42 -17.26 -0.74 -24.62
N SER A 43 -15.99 -1.12 -24.47
CA SER A 43 -15.12 -1.39 -25.62
C SER A 43 -15.37 -2.78 -26.21
N THR A 44 -16.38 -2.83 -27.08
CA THR A 44 -16.46 -3.88 -28.12
C THR A 44 -15.12 -3.89 -28.87
N MET A 45 -14.46 -5.06 -28.93
CA MET A 45 -13.18 -5.32 -29.61
C MET A 45 -13.12 -4.69 -31.02
N ASN A 46 -12.72 -3.43 -31.12
CA ASN A 46 -12.34 -2.81 -32.38
C ASN A 46 -10.82 -2.91 -32.47
N GLN A 47 -10.33 -3.52 -33.56
CA GLN A 47 -8.91 -3.56 -33.89
C GLN A 47 -8.39 -2.13 -34.05
N LYS A 48 -7.78 -1.57 -32.99
CA LYS A 48 -7.07 -0.28 -33.04
C LYS A 48 -5.96 -0.37 -34.10
N THR A 49 -5.87 0.62 -34.98
CA THR A 49 -4.79 0.69 -35.99
C THR A 49 -3.43 0.85 -35.31
N LEU A 50 -2.34 0.46 -35.97
CA LEU A 50 -0.98 0.61 -35.41
C LEU A 50 -0.67 2.05 -34.98
N SER A 51 -1.12 3.04 -35.76
CA SER A 51 -0.98 4.47 -35.40
C SER A 51 -1.72 4.82 -34.09
N GLN A 52 -2.94 4.31 -33.90
CA GLN A 52 -3.70 4.52 -32.67
C GLN A 52 -3.05 3.84 -31.46
N ARG A 53 -2.35 2.72 -31.66
CA ARG A 53 -1.58 2.05 -30.61
C ARG A 53 -0.36 2.87 -30.20
N ILE A 54 0.37 3.44 -31.17
CA ILE A 54 1.55 4.28 -30.92
C ILE A 54 1.15 5.57 -30.20
N ASP A 55 0.15 6.28 -30.70
CA ASP A 55 -0.33 7.53 -30.08
C ASP A 55 -0.82 7.27 -28.64
N GLY A 56 -1.55 6.16 -28.44
CA GLY A 56 -1.95 5.75 -27.10
C GLY A 56 -0.75 5.47 -26.19
N ALA A 57 0.28 4.77 -26.69
CA ALA A 57 1.42 4.35 -25.89
C ALA A 57 2.20 5.56 -25.34
N ASP A 58 2.34 6.63 -26.12
CA ASP A 58 2.94 7.88 -25.65
C ASP A 58 2.07 8.59 -24.59
N GLU A 59 0.75 8.56 -24.74
CA GLU A 59 -0.17 9.07 -23.70
C GLU A 59 -0.04 8.27 -22.39
N LEU A 60 0.04 6.94 -22.46
CA LEU A 60 0.28 6.10 -21.27
C LEU A 60 1.65 6.37 -20.64
N ALA A 61 2.70 6.49 -21.45
CA ALA A 61 4.02 6.86 -20.96
C ALA A 61 3.99 8.22 -20.25
N SER A 62 3.23 9.19 -20.78
CA SER A 62 2.98 10.48 -20.12
C SER A 62 2.29 10.33 -18.77
N VAL A 63 1.31 9.43 -18.66
CA VAL A 63 0.64 9.14 -17.38
C VAL A 63 1.61 8.55 -16.38
N VAL A 64 2.47 7.62 -16.82
CA VAL A 64 3.52 7.04 -15.98
C VAL A 64 4.47 8.12 -15.46
N TYR A 65 4.96 9.00 -16.32
CA TYR A 65 5.86 10.08 -15.91
C TYR A 65 5.19 11.09 -14.97
N ARG A 66 3.92 11.44 -15.21
CA ARG A 66 3.14 12.28 -14.30
C ARG A 66 3.02 11.67 -12.90
N GLN A 67 2.86 10.36 -12.80
CA GLN A 67 2.88 9.68 -11.50
C GLN A 67 4.24 9.77 -10.81
N LEU A 68 5.35 9.65 -11.56
CA LEU A 68 6.70 9.78 -11.01
C LEU A 68 6.96 11.22 -10.54
N GLU A 69 6.55 12.22 -11.32
CA GLU A 69 6.61 13.63 -10.95
C GLU A 69 5.81 13.93 -9.68
N GLU A 70 4.59 13.39 -9.55
CA GLU A 70 3.78 13.52 -8.34
C GLU A 70 4.49 12.92 -7.12
N ARG A 71 5.08 11.73 -7.27
CA ARG A 71 5.86 11.07 -6.19
C ARG A 71 7.04 11.93 -5.75
N GLN A 72 7.81 12.45 -6.71
CA GLN A 72 8.93 13.35 -6.44
C GLN A 72 8.46 14.63 -5.74
N HIS A 73 7.36 15.23 -6.20
CA HIS A 73 6.80 16.45 -5.61
C HIS A 73 6.34 16.25 -4.16
N VAL A 74 5.61 15.16 -3.90
CA VAL A 74 5.03 14.87 -2.57
C VAL A 74 6.11 14.49 -1.56
N LEU A 75 7.07 13.66 -1.95
CA LEU A 75 8.10 13.13 -1.06
C LEU A 75 9.36 14.00 -0.97
N ARG A 76 9.60 14.86 -1.97
CA ARG A 76 10.78 15.75 -2.05
C ARG A 76 12.06 14.94 -1.85
N GLY A 77 12.95 15.35 -0.94
CA GLY A 77 14.20 14.65 -0.63
C GLY A 77 14.05 13.23 -0.04
N ARG A 78 12.83 12.74 0.21
CA ARG A 78 12.59 11.32 0.54
C ARG A 78 12.39 10.44 -0.70
N TYR A 79 12.15 11.02 -1.87
CA TYR A 79 12.07 10.30 -3.13
C TYR A 79 13.48 10.00 -3.64
N PRO A 80 13.85 8.73 -3.91
CA PRO A 80 15.23 8.36 -4.19
C PRO A 80 15.63 8.56 -5.65
N PHE A 81 14.73 9.00 -6.53
CA PHE A 81 14.99 9.11 -7.96
C PHE A 81 15.06 10.57 -8.41
N ILE A 82 15.94 10.80 -9.39
CA ILE A 82 16.08 12.04 -10.12
C ILE A 82 15.33 11.89 -11.45
N LEU A 83 14.46 12.86 -11.73
CA LEU A 83 13.74 13.02 -12.98
C LEU A 83 14.37 14.20 -13.75
N GLU A 84 15.07 13.92 -14.84
CA GLU A 84 15.78 14.91 -15.67
C GLU A 84 15.61 14.58 -17.15
N ASP A 85 15.22 15.55 -17.98
CA ASP A 85 15.11 15.39 -19.43
C ASP A 85 14.32 14.14 -19.88
N GLU A 86 13.19 13.82 -19.23
CA GLU A 86 12.40 12.60 -19.51
C GLU A 86 13.15 11.29 -19.21
N HIS A 87 14.13 11.34 -18.30
CA HIS A 87 14.85 10.18 -17.79
C HIS A 87 14.61 9.98 -16.29
N VAL A 88 14.61 8.73 -15.87
CA VAL A 88 14.58 8.34 -14.46
C VAL A 88 15.88 7.62 -14.10
N LYS A 89 16.54 8.08 -13.03
CA LYS A 89 17.74 7.45 -12.46
C LYS A 89 17.72 7.49 -10.94
N LEU A 90 18.37 6.53 -10.30
CA LEU A 90 18.64 6.58 -8.86
C LEU A 90 19.57 7.77 -8.54
N ASP A 91 19.26 8.53 -7.49
CA ASP A 91 20.17 9.55 -6.96
C ASP A 91 21.44 8.87 -6.42
N PRO A 92 22.65 9.20 -6.91
CA PRO A 92 23.89 8.57 -6.45
C PRO A 92 24.20 8.83 -4.96
N ALA A 93 23.57 9.82 -4.33
CA ALA A 93 23.72 10.08 -2.91
C ALA A 93 22.85 9.18 -2.03
N VAL A 94 21.92 8.42 -2.61
CA VAL A 94 20.99 7.57 -1.89
C VAL A 94 21.54 6.15 -1.79
N ASP A 95 21.59 5.61 -0.57
CA ASP A 95 21.71 4.17 -0.34
C ASP A 95 20.33 3.51 -0.46
N PRO A 96 20.09 2.64 -1.46
CA PRO A 96 18.80 1.97 -1.63
C PRO A 96 18.37 1.13 -0.42
N LYS A 97 19.32 0.53 0.32
CA LYS A 97 19.00 -0.34 1.45
C LYS A 97 18.49 0.44 2.65
N ALA A 98 19.02 1.65 2.86
CA ALA A 98 18.62 2.54 3.94
C ALA A 98 17.41 3.43 3.60
N ASN A 99 16.86 3.35 2.38
CA ASN A 99 15.80 4.24 1.93
C ASN A 99 14.40 3.64 2.12
N ALA A 100 13.56 4.33 2.91
CA ALA A 100 12.18 3.90 3.21
C ALA A 100 11.27 3.76 1.98
N TYR A 101 11.45 4.61 0.95
CA TYR A 101 10.70 4.48 -0.31
C TYR A 101 11.04 3.17 -1.01
N VAL A 102 12.34 2.88 -1.13
CA VAL A 102 12.85 1.67 -1.77
C VAL A 102 12.39 0.42 -1.03
N ALA A 103 12.36 0.44 0.30
CA ALA A 103 11.83 -0.67 1.10
C ALA A 103 10.37 -1.01 0.77
N VAL A 104 9.48 -0.01 0.72
CA VAL A 104 8.05 -0.24 0.41
C VAL A 104 7.85 -0.63 -1.06
N LEU A 105 8.62 -0.05 -1.99
CA LEU A 105 8.63 -0.47 -3.39
C LEU A 105 9.09 -1.93 -3.52
N ALA A 106 10.16 -2.33 -2.83
CA ALA A 106 10.70 -3.67 -2.87
C ALA A 106 9.70 -4.71 -2.33
N MET A 107 8.94 -4.40 -1.27
CA MET A 107 7.86 -5.29 -0.82
C MET A 107 6.79 -5.52 -1.89
N THR A 108 6.46 -4.46 -2.64
CA THR A 108 5.49 -4.53 -3.73
C THR A 108 5.99 -5.45 -4.85
N VAL A 109 7.24 -5.25 -5.28
CA VAL A 109 7.89 -6.05 -6.33
C VAL A 109 8.04 -7.51 -5.86
N ALA A 110 8.54 -7.73 -4.66
CA ALA A 110 8.74 -9.06 -4.12
C ALA A 110 7.43 -9.85 -4.03
N HIS A 111 6.33 -9.19 -3.63
CA HIS A 111 5.01 -9.82 -3.65
C HIS A 111 4.52 -10.12 -5.07
N ALA A 112 4.61 -9.14 -5.97
CA ALA A 112 4.06 -9.26 -7.33
C ALA A 112 4.77 -10.34 -8.16
N TYR A 113 6.09 -10.48 -8.00
CA TYR A 113 6.92 -11.42 -8.76
C TYR A 113 7.33 -12.67 -7.97
N GLY A 114 6.89 -12.80 -6.71
CA GLY A 114 7.22 -13.95 -5.87
C GLY A 114 8.71 -14.08 -5.52
N VAL A 115 9.42 -12.94 -5.38
CA VAL A 115 10.86 -12.92 -5.08
C VAL A 115 11.14 -13.49 -3.69
N PRO A 116 11.95 -14.55 -3.55
CA PRO A 116 12.29 -15.13 -2.25
C PRO A 116 13.14 -14.16 -1.43
N SER A 117 12.60 -13.65 -0.32
CA SER A 117 13.27 -12.65 0.54
C SER A 117 13.40 -13.09 2.00
N GLY A 118 13.08 -14.35 2.31
CA GLY A 118 13.14 -14.89 3.67
C GLY A 118 12.01 -14.42 4.61
N CYS A 119 11.19 -13.47 4.17
CA CYS A 119 9.97 -13.05 4.87
C CYS A 119 8.81 -12.92 3.87
N ALA A 120 7.57 -12.96 4.36
CA ALA A 120 6.40 -12.78 3.51
C ALA A 120 6.12 -11.27 3.34
N PRO A 121 6.22 -10.69 2.13
CA PRO A 121 6.13 -9.24 1.95
C PRO A 121 4.82 -8.63 2.48
N ALA A 122 3.70 -9.35 2.36
CA ALA A 122 2.42 -8.92 2.92
C ALA A 122 2.45 -8.75 4.45
N ARG A 123 3.11 -9.67 5.15
CA ARG A 123 3.24 -9.61 6.61
C ARG A 123 4.24 -8.54 7.04
N LEU A 124 5.31 -8.38 6.28
CA LEU A 124 6.27 -7.31 6.53
C LEU A 124 5.60 -5.94 6.34
N PHE A 125 4.78 -5.78 5.31
CA PHE A 125 4.06 -4.53 5.08
C PHE A 125 3.02 -4.23 6.19
N GLU A 126 2.31 -5.24 6.71
CA GLU A 126 1.46 -5.13 7.91
C GLU A 126 2.25 -4.58 9.11
N GLN A 127 3.45 -5.10 9.34
CA GLN A 127 4.35 -4.62 10.38
C GLN A 127 4.81 -3.18 10.11
N THR A 128 5.26 -2.86 8.89
CA THR A 128 5.67 -1.50 8.51
C THR A 128 4.56 -0.48 8.74
N VAL A 129 3.31 -0.81 8.42
CA VAL A 129 2.16 0.07 8.68
C VAL A 129 1.97 0.29 10.18
N THR A 130 2.07 -0.77 10.98
CA THR A 130 1.98 -0.69 12.44
C THR A 130 3.08 0.23 13.00
N ASP A 131 4.33 0.02 12.56
CA ASP A 131 5.49 0.81 13.00
C ASP A 131 5.31 2.30 12.64
N VAL A 132 4.87 2.60 11.41
CA VAL A 132 4.60 3.98 10.97
C VAL A 132 3.51 4.66 11.81
N LEU A 133 2.47 3.94 12.22
CA LEU A 133 1.44 4.49 13.11
C LEU A 133 2.02 4.79 14.51
N CYS A 134 2.81 3.87 15.06
CA CYS A 134 3.50 4.07 16.34
C CYS A 134 4.46 5.27 16.29
N GLU A 135 5.25 5.43 15.22
CA GLU A 135 6.12 6.58 14.99
C GLU A 135 5.35 7.91 14.91
N ARG A 136 4.05 7.86 14.58
CA ARG A 136 3.13 9.00 14.58
C ARG A 136 2.44 9.25 15.92
N GLY A 137 2.81 8.50 16.95
CA GLY A 137 2.22 8.62 18.29
C GLY A 137 0.83 7.97 18.40
N ILE A 138 0.46 7.10 17.46
CA ILE A 138 -0.76 6.29 17.54
C ILE A 138 -0.35 4.95 18.17
N ALA A 139 -0.96 4.58 19.30
CA ALA A 139 -0.77 3.25 19.85
C ALA A 139 -1.36 2.23 18.87
N ALA A 140 -0.52 1.39 18.25
CA ALA A 140 -0.96 0.46 17.20
C ALA A 140 -0.38 -0.93 17.40
N VAL A 141 -1.14 -1.94 16.96
CA VAL A 141 -0.74 -3.35 16.99
C VAL A 141 -1.20 -4.07 15.73
N GLY A 142 -0.33 -4.94 15.19
CA GLY A 142 -0.67 -5.87 14.12
C GLY A 142 -1.57 -6.99 14.65
N PHE A 143 -2.88 -6.83 14.53
CA PHE A 143 -3.89 -7.78 15.01
C PHE A 143 -3.72 -9.16 14.37
N ALA A 144 -3.43 -9.21 13.06
CA ALA A 144 -3.21 -10.48 12.38
C ALA A 144 -1.92 -11.16 12.88
N ALA A 145 -0.87 -10.41 13.24
CA ALA A 145 0.31 -10.95 13.91
C ALA A 145 0.00 -11.54 15.29
N VAL A 146 -0.73 -10.81 16.15
CA VAL A 146 -1.16 -11.30 17.47
C VAL A 146 -1.95 -12.59 17.32
N ARG A 147 -2.88 -12.64 16.37
CA ARG A 147 -3.68 -13.84 16.12
C ARG A 147 -2.86 -15.03 15.64
N ARG A 148 -1.89 -14.84 14.74
CA ARG A 148 -0.99 -15.92 14.30
C ARG A 148 -0.23 -16.54 15.47
N THR A 149 0.12 -15.74 16.49
CA THR A 149 0.83 -16.20 17.69
C THR A 149 -0.10 -16.84 18.72
N HIS A 150 -1.28 -16.27 18.96
CA HIS A 150 -2.16 -16.67 20.07
C HIS A 150 -3.38 -17.50 19.67
N GLY A 151 -3.61 -17.71 18.37
CA GLY A 151 -4.62 -18.61 17.81
C GLY A 151 -5.94 -17.94 17.46
N SER A 152 -6.96 -18.12 18.29
CA SER A 152 -8.33 -17.71 17.97
C SER A 152 -8.58 -16.21 18.23
N PHE A 153 -9.64 -15.66 17.64
CA PHE A 153 -10.04 -14.26 17.83
C PHE A 153 -10.27 -13.93 19.30
N GLU A 154 -10.92 -14.82 20.05
CA GLU A 154 -11.23 -14.68 21.47
C GLU A 154 -9.97 -14.54 22.34
N LYS A 155 -8.86 -15.17 21.92
CA LYS A 155 -7.57 -15.04 22.59
C LYS A 155 -6.79 -13.82 22.12
N ALA A 156 -6.87 -13.49 20.84
CA ALA A 156 -6.13 -12.39 20.24
C ALA A 156 -6.69 -11.01 20.63
N LEU A 157 -8.02 -10.87 20.72
CA LEU A 157 -8.70 -9.61 21.03
C LEU A 157 -8.22 -8.96 22.33
N PRO A 158 -8.28 -9.61 23.52
CA PRO A 158 -7.85 -8.97 24.75
C PRO A 158 -6.36 -8.57 24.73
N ILE A 159 -5.50 -9.39 24.11
CA ILE A 159 -4.06 -9.11 23.99
C ILE A 159 -3.81 -7.87 23.10
N ALA A 160 -4.48 -7.80 21.95
CA ALA A 160 -4.34 -6.67 21.03
C ALA A 160 -4.93 -5.38 21.63
N CYS A 161 -6.09 -5.47 22.29
CA CYS A 161 -6.68 -4.32 22.97
C CYS A 161 -5.77 -3.79 24.09
N ASP A 162 -5.26 -4.67 24.95
CA ASP A 162 -4.34 -4.31 26.04
C ASP A 162 -3.08 -3.59 25.49
N ALA A 163 -2.51 -4.11 24.40
CA ALA A 163 -1.34 -3.50 23.75
C ALA A 163 -1.56 -2.06 23.24
N VAL A 164 -2.80 -1.65 23.01
CA VAL A 164 -3.16 -0.28 22.57
C VAL A 164 -3.92 0.51 23.64
N GLY A 165 -4.01 0.01 24.88
CA GLY A 165 -4.70 0.68 25.97
C GLY A 165 -6.24 0.65 25.86
N LEU A 166 -6.79 -0.39 25.24
CA LEU A 166 -8.23 -0.66 25.15
C LEU A 166 -8.61 -1.89 25.99
N ILE A 167 -9.90 -2.04 26.29
CA ILE A 167 -10.44 -3.23 26.97
C ILE A 167 -11.17 -4.09 25.93
N GLY A 168 -10.62 -5.28 25.67
CA GLY A 168 -11.23 -6.25 24.76
C GLY A 168 -12.41 -6.99 25.41
N ASN A 169 -13.57 -6.94 24.77
CA ASN A 169 -14.80 -7.63 25.15
C ASN A 169 -15.20 -8.64 24.07
N VAL A 170 -14.82 -9.90 24.25
CA VAL A 170 -15.12 -10.98 23.31
C VAL A 170 -16.63 -11.24 23.19
N GLU A 171 -17.40 -10.96 24.24
CA GLU A 171 -18.85 -11.17 24.28
C GLU A 171 -19.63 -9.95 23.75
N GLY A 172 -18.94 -8.92 23.25
CA GLY A 172 -19.56 -7.67 22.79
C GLY A 172 -20.58 -7.88 21.68
N VAL A 173 -20.36 -8.86 20.79
CA VAL A 173 -21.24 -9.22 19.69
C VAL A 173 -21.48 -10.73 19.71
N PRO A 174 -22.70 -11.25 19.49
CA PRO A 174 -22.91 -12.67 19.24
C PRO A 174 -22.27 -13.07 17.90
N VAL A 175 -21.13 -13.75 17.94
CA VAL A 175 -20.43 -14.21 16.73
C VAL A 175 -20.77 -15.67 16.45
N LEU A 176 -21.16 -15.98 15.22
CA LEU A 176 -21.29 -17.38 14.79
C LEU A 176 -19.91 -18.03 14.82
N LYS A 177 -19.80 -19.28 15.30
CA LYS A 177 -18.52 -20.02 15.41
C LYS A 177 -17.65 -20.04 14.13
N TRP A 178 -18.24 -19.78 12.97
CA TRP A 178 -17.58 -19.77 11.65
C TRP A 178 -17.37 -18.37 11.07
N ALA A 179 -17.84 -17.30 11.72
CA ALA A 179 -17.55 -15.93 11.32
C ALA A 179 -16.08 -15.63 11.67
N HIS A 180 -15.22 -16.02 10.75
CA HIS A 180 -13.78 -15.86 10.85
C HIS A 180 -13.39 -14.42 10.55
N ASP A 181 -12.79 -13.80 11.55
CA ASP A 181 -11.96 -12.61 11.46
C ASP A 181 -12.72 -11.42 10.92
N GLU A 182 -13.04 -10.48 11.79
CA GLU A 182 -13.67 -9.19 11.47
C GLU A 182 -12.77 -8.26 10.62
N LYS A 183 -11.90 -8.88 9.79
CA LYS A 183 -11.09 -8.37 8.70
C LYS A 183 -10.29 -7.13 9.08
N VAL A 184 -9.66 -7.20 10.25
CA VAL A 184 -8.73 -6.19 10.76
C VAL A 184 -7.34 -6.80 10.84
N ASP A 185 -6.40 -6.18 10.15
CA ASP A 185 -4.98 -6.52 10.21
C ASP A 185 -4.25 -5.66 11.25
N VAL A 186 -4.68 -4.40 11.45
CA VAL A 186 -4.05 -3.44 12.38
C VAL A 186 -5.11 -2.76 13.25
N LEU A 187 -4.91 -2.76 14.56
CA LEU A 187 -5.73 -2.00 15.51
C LEU A 187 -4.93 -0.80 15.99
N GLY A 188 -5.50 0.40 15.92
CA GLY A 188 -4.90 1.63 16.40
C GLY A 188 -5.78 2.36 17.40
N HIS A 189 -5.17 3.11 18.31
CA HIS A 189 -5.85 3.87 19.34
C HIS A 189 -5.11 5.16 19.67
N VAL A 190 -5.87 6.24 19.82
CA VAL A 190 -5.43 7.50 20.44
C VAL A 190 -6.38 7.76 21.60
N GLY A 191 -5.90 7.50 22.81
CA GLY A 191 -6.64 7.75 24.04
C GLY A 191 -6.29 9.11 24.65
N TRP A 192 -7.29 9.79 25.20
CA TRP A 192 -7.10 10.91 26.11
C TRP A 192 -7.20 10.36 27.54
N GLU A 193 -6.07 9.98 28.10
CA GLU A 193 -5.98 9.38 29.45
C GLU A 193 -6.32 10.41 30.54
N ASP A 194 -7.62 10.61 30.83
CA ASP A 194 -8.08 11.40 31.99
C ASP A 194 -8.71 10.53 33.10
N GLY A 195 -8.42 9.22 33.06
CA GLY A 195 -8.75 8.23 34.08
C GLY A 195 -10.16 7.64 33.96
N LEU A 196 -11.19 8.46 33.77
CA LEU A 196 -12.60 8.02 33.85
C LEU A 196 -13.50 8.48 32.69
N ARG A 197 -13.07 9.39 31.81
CA ARG A 197 -13.95 9.91 30.76
C ARG A 197 -13.69 9.24 29.44
N PHE A 198 -14.77 9.08 28.68
CA PHE A 198 -14.71 8.62 27.32
C PHE A 198 -14.16 9.71 26.42
N GLY A 199 -12.97 9.47 25.86
CA GLY A 199 -12.30 10.36 24.93
C GLY A 199 -11.25 9.58 24.17
N SER A 200 -11.66 8.83 23.16
CA SER A 200 -10.75 8.02 22.37
C SER A 200 -11.10 8.03 20.89
N TRP A 201 -10.07 7.89 20.06
CA TRP A 201 -10.19 7.59 18.65
C TRP A 201 -9.62 6.20 18.39
N GLY A 202 -10.47 5.29 17.91
CA GLY A 202 -10.07 3.97 17.46
C GLY A 202 -9.89 3.94 15.94
N PHE A 203 -8.96 3.12 15.48
CA PHE A 203 -8.65 2.91 14.06
C PHE A 203 -8.63 1.41 13.75
N LEU A 204 -9.32 1.02 12.68
CA LEU A 204 -9.33 -0.34 12.16
C LEU A 204 -8.68 -0.35 10.78
N GLY A 205 -7.52 -0.97 10.70
CA GLY A 205 -6.73 -1.08 9.49
C GLY A 205 -6.92 -2.40 8.80
N GLN A 206 -7.19 -2.33 7.50
CA GLN A 206 -6.96 -3.45 6.59
C GLN A 206 -5.69 -3.16 5.79
N VAL A 207 -4.79 -4.14 5.67
CA VAL A 207 -3.51 -3.98 5.00
C VAL A 207 -3.46 -4.92 3.79
N THR A 208 -3.07 -4.41 2.63
CA THR A 208 -2.93 -5.27 1.46
C THR A 208 -1.81 -4.84 0.54
N VAL A 209 -1.13 -5.83 -0.02
CA VAL A 209 -0.18 -5.70 -1.12
C VAL A 209 -0.83 -6.07 -2.47
N GLY A 210 -2.14 -6.36 -2.46
CA GLY A 210 -2.92 -6.78 -3.63
C GLY A 210 -3.24 -5.65 -4.61
N ARG A 211 -3.82 -6.05 -5.75
CA ARG A 211 -4.21 -5.16 -6.86
C ARG A 211 -5.40 -4.27 -6.52
N SER A 212 -5.55 -3.19 -7.27
CA SER A 212 -6.48 -2.09 -7.03
C SER A 212 -7.96 -2.43 -7.18
N ASP A 213 -8.28 -3.45 -7.98
CA ASP A 213 -9.63 -3.98 -8.18
C ASP A 213 -10.32 -4.43 -6.88
N SER A 214 -9.53 -4.83 -5.88
CA SER A 214 -10.04 -5.30 -4.59
C SER A 214 -10.13 -4.21 -3.50
N TRP A 215 -9.57 -3.02 -3.73
CA TRP A 215 -9.38 -2.04 -2.66
C TRP A 215 -10.68 -1.47 -2.09
N GLU A 216 -11.69 -1.23 -2.94
CA GLU A 216 -13.01 -0.75 -2.51
C GLU A 216 -13.74 -1.72 -1.57
N THR A 217 -13.59 -3.01 -1.83
CA THR A 217 -14.13 -4.04 -0.95
C THR A 217 -13.34 -4.05 0.36
N LYS A 218 -11.99 -4.08 0.27
CA LYS A 218 -11.10 -4.19 1.43
C LYS A 218 -11.24 -3.07 2.45
N ILE A 219 -11.37 -1.82 2.01
CA ILE A 219 -11.55 -0.69 2.94
C ILE A 219 -12.87 -0.78 3.73
N LYS A 220 -13.86 -1.52 3.21
CA LYS A 220 -15.17 -1.73 3.84
C LYS A 220 -15.24 -2.99 4.70
N GLU A 221 -14.28 -3.90 4.57
CA GLU A 221 -14.28 -5.20 5.26
C GLU A 221 -14.33 -5.10 6.79
N PRO A 222 -13.63 -4.17 7.47
CA PRO A 222 -13.77 -4.01 8.93
C PRO A 222 -15.18 -3.55 9.31
N ASN A 223 -15.90 -4.34 10.12
CA ASN A 223 -17.21 -3.94 10.65
C ASN A 223 -17.05 -3.03 11.86
N ARG A 224 -17.23 -1.71 11.65
CA ARG A 224 -17.03 -0.67 12.68
C ARG A 224 -17.92 -0.88 13.90
N ASP A 225 -19.16 -1.31 13.71
CA ASP A 225 -20.13 -1.42 14.81
C ASP A 225 -19.87 -2.66 15.67
N HIS A 226 -19.40 -3.75 15.06
CA HIS A 226 -18.92 -4.91 15.81
C HIS A 226 -17.69 -4.55 16.64
N TRP A 227 -16.70 -3.92 16.02
CA TRP A 227 -15.47 -3.50 16.71
C TRP A 227 -15.70 -2.46 17.80
N LYS A 228 -16.70 -1.58 17.64
CA LYS A 228 -17.15 -0.70 18.71
C LYS A 228 -17.56 -1.50 19.95
N GLN A 229 -18.33 -2.57 19.77
CA GLN A 229 -18.78 -3.45 20.85
C GLN A 229 -17.62 -4.29 21.41
N PHE A 230 -16.75 -4.84 20.55
CA PHE A 230 -15.56 -5.60 20.96
C PHE A 230 -14.54 -4.79 21.75
N THR A 231 -14.48 -3.48 21.55
CA THR A 231 -13.54 -2.60 22.27
C THR A 231 -14.19 -1.83 23.41
N GLY A 232 -15.51 -2.00 23.60
CA GLY A 232 -16.29 -1.22 24.56
C GLY A 232 -16.26 0.29 24.29
N THR A 233 -15.92 0.72 23.08
CA THR A 233 -15.78 2.14 22.76
C THR A 233 -17.16 2.77 22.55
N GLY A 234 -17.33 4.02 23.01
CA GLY A 234 -18.58 4.76 22.82
C GLY A 234 -18.82 5.20 21.38
N VAL A 235 -17.77 5.29 20.57
CA VAL A 235 -17.77 5.81 19.19
C VAL A 235 -17.23 4.73 18.25
N SER A 236 -17.86 4.58 17.08
CA SER A 236 -17.40 3.60 16.08
C SER A 236 -16.03 4.01 15.54
N PRO A 237 -15.03 3.12 15.56
CA PRO A 237 -13.68 3.45 15.10
C PRO A 237 -13.66 3.81 13.62
N ALA A 238 -12.67 4.63 13.23
CA ALA A 238 -12.42 4.96 11.84
C ALA A 238 -11.77 3.78 11.11
N ARG A 239 -12.16 3.53 9.86
CA ARG A 239 -11.49 2.53 9.02
C ARG A 239 -10.34 3.16 8.28
N PHE A 240 -9.32 2.37 8.01
CA PHE A 240 -8.33 2.72 7.00
C PHE A 240 -7.90 1.51 6.16
N LEU A 241 -7.49 1.78 4.93
CA LEU A 241 -6.83 0.84 4.04
C LEU A 241 -5.38 1.27 3.86
N ALA A 242 -4.43 0.38 4.14
CA ALA A 242 -3.03 0.60 3.82
C ALA A 242 -2.59 -0.22 2.61
N VAL A 243 -1.94 0.42 1.65
CA VAL A 243 -1.41 -0.21 0.42
C VAL A 243 0.02 0.26 0.15
N PRO A 244 0.91 -0.62 -0.32
CA PRO A 244 2.30 -0.24 -0.59
C PRO A 244 2.43 0.45 -1.95
N HIS A 245 1.32 0.70 -2.65
CA HIS A 245 1.24 1.29 -3.98
C HIS A 245 1.01 2.81 -3.89
N HIS A 246 1.29 3.53 -4.97
CA HIS A 246 0.79 4.89 -5.12
C HIS A 246 -0.71 4.84 -5.46
N VAL A 247 -1.53 5.57 -4.71
CA VAL A 247 -2.96 5.69 -5.01
C VAL A 247 -3.22 7.03 -5.68
N GLU A 248 -3.53 6.98 -6.98
CA GLU A 248 -3.84 8.16 -7.78
C GLU A 248 -5.04 8.92 -7.23
N ARG A 249 -5.07 10.23 -7.46
CA ARG A 249 -6.10 11.12 -6.93
C ARG A 249 -7.54 10.66 -7.19
N GLN A 250 -7.88 10.22 -8.41
CA GLN A 250 -9.24 9.78 -8.73
C GLN A 250 -9.63 8.52 -7.95
N MET A 251 -8.72 7.55 -7.86
CA MET A 251 -8.92 6.34 -7.05
C MET A 251 -9.01 6.69 -5.56
N LEU A 252 -8.19 7.63 -5.08
CA LEU A 252 -8.25 8.10 -3.71
C LEU A 252 -9.60 8.74 -3.38
N GLU A 253 -10.11 9.62 -4.25
CA GLU A 253 -11.44 10.24 -4.11
C GLU A 253 -12.53 9.18 -4.07
N ARG A 254 -12.46 8.14 -4.93
CA ARG A 254 -13.37 7.01 -4.93
C ARG A 254 -13.31 6.17 -3.64
N LEU A 255 -12.11 5.88 -3.13
CA LEU A 255 -11.90 5.08 -1.92
C LEU A 255 -12.28 5.84 -0.63
N THR A 256 -12.15 7.16 -0.62
CA THR A 256 -12.42 8.00 0.56
C THR A 256 -13.80 8.66 0.53
N GLY A 257 -14.53 8.55 -0.58
CA GLY A 257 -15.92 8.95 -0.70
C GLY A 257 -16.85 8.26 0.32
N ASP A 258 -17.99 8.87 0.61
CA ASP A 258 -19.07 8.32 1.44
C ASP A 258 -18.69 7.85 2.86
N ASP A 259 -17.73 8.51 3.51
CA ASP A 259 -17.22 8.12 4.84
C ASP A 259 -16.70 6.66 4.87
N THR A 260 -16.16 6.20 3.74
CA THR A 260 -15.69 4.82 3.60
C THR A 260 -14.48 4.55 4.52
N GLY A 261 -13.53 5.48 4.60
CA GLY A 261 -12.39 5.42 5.50
C GLY A 261 -11.22 6.28 5.02
N ILE A 262 -10.05 6.04 5.60
CA ILE A 262 -8.79 6.71 5.28
C ILE A 262 -7.93 5.79 4.41
N VAL A 263 -7.14 6.34 3.48
CA VAL A 263 -6.17 5.57 2.70
C VAL A 263 -4.75 5.96 3.12
N LEU A 264 -3.94 4.96 3.47
CA LEU A 264 -2.51 5.08 3.74
C LEU A 264 -1.73 4.40 2.61
N ASP A 265 -1.44 5.17 1.57
CA ASP A 265 -0.68 4.70 0.41
C ASP A 265 0.84 4.85 0.62
N ARG A 266 1.65 4.41 -0.36
CA ARG A 266 3.11 4.49 -0.30
C ARG A 266 3.59 5.89 0.08
N LEU A 267 3.04 6.94 -0.51
CA LEU A 267 3.51 8.30 -0.29
C LEU A 267 3.24 8.77 1.14
N ARG A 268 2.05 8.47 1.67
CA ARG A 268 1.71 8.79 3.06
C ARG A 268 2.57 8.00 4.05
N LEU A 269 2.79 6.71 3.82
CA LEU A 269 3.58 5.86 4.70
C LEU A 269 5.06 6.27 4.71
N VAL A 270 5.68 6.39 3.53
CA VAL A 270 7.11 6.74 3.38
C VAL A 270 7.44 8.12 3.94
N ARG A 271 6.49 9.07 3.87
CA ARG A 271 6.68 10.40 4.43
C ARG A 271 6.91 10.37 5.95
N TYR A 272 6.34 9.39 6.64
CA TYR A 272 6.39 9.31 8.09
C TYR A 272 7.25 8.18 8.63
N LYS A 273 7.60 7.19 7.80
CA LYS A 273 8.55 6.13 8.17
C LYS A 273 9.92 6.70 8.56
N ALA A 274 10.40 6.37 9.75
CA ALA A 274 11.65 6.91 10.30
C ALA A 274 12.90 6.27 9.68
N GLY A 275 12.86 4.97 9.37
CA GLY A 275 13.98 4.23 8.82
C GLY A 275 13.58 2.90 8.22
N VAL A 276 14.58 2.09 7.84
CA VAL A 276 14.40 0.74 7.30
C VAL A 276 14.84 -0.28 8.35
N SER A 277 14.03 -1.31 8.58
CA SER A 277 14.36 -2.42 9.47
C SER A 277 15.16 -3.50 8.74
N GLU A 278 15.83 -4.37 9.49
CA GLU A 278 16.63 -5.48 8.94
C GLU A 278 15.81 -6.39 8.00
N ASN A 279 14.53 -6.64 8.31
CA ASN A 279 13.66 -7.44 7.45
C ASN A 279 13.40 -6.74 6.11
N GLU A 280 13.23 -5.43 6.15
CA GLU A 280 12.98 -4.62 4.96
C GLU A 280 14.24 -4.50 4.11
N GLU A 281 15.42 -4.33 4.72
CA GLU A 281 16.71 -4.38 4.03
C GLU A 281 16.90 -5.71 3.30
N ARG A 282 16.57 -6.85 3.93
CA ARG A 282 16.63 -8.17 3.28
C ARG A 282 15.72 -8.30 2.07
N VAL A 283 14.54 -7.68 2.10
CA VAL A 283 13.65 -7.64 0.92
C VAL A 283 14.24 -6.77 -0.18
N VAL A 284 14.81 -5.61 0.17
CA VAL A 284 15.51 -4.75 -0.79
C VAL A 284 16.67 -5.52 -1.43
N GLU A 285 17.50 -6.20 -0.64
CA GLU A 285 18.61 -7.02 -1.14
C GLU A 285 18.15 -8.11 -2.10
N ALA A 286 17.10 -8.85 -1.73
CA ALA A 286 16.54 -9.90 -2.60
C ALA A 286 16.08 -9.32 -3.94
N VAL A 287 15.30 -8.23 -3.93
CA VAL A 287 14.83 -7.57 -5.15
C VAL A 287 15.99 -7.01 -5.98
N LEU A 288 17.03 -6.47 -5.33
CA LEU A 288 18.24 -5.98 -6.01
C LEU A 288 19.13 -7.11 -6.55
N GLY A 289 19.02 -8.34 -6.02
CA GLY A 289 19.69 -9.53 -6.55
C GLY A 289 19.03 -10.14 -7.79
N GLU A 290 17.72 -9.90 -8.00
CA GLU A 290 16.98 -10.48 -9.12
C GLU A 290 17.36 -9.91 -10.49
N TYR A 291 17.28 -10.73 -11.53
CA TYR A 291 17.40 -10.24 -12.91
C TYR A 291 16.10 -9.51 -13.30
N VAL A 292 16.25 -8.31 -13.88
CA VAL A 292 15.12 -7.54 -14.43
C VAL A 292 15.41 -7.34 -15.91
N GLU A 293 14.49 -7.80 -16.74
CA GLU A 293 14.57 -7.60 -18.19
C GLU A 293 14.59 -6.08 -18.47
N PRO A 294 15.57 -5.58 -19.24
CA PRO A 294 15.59 -4.17 -19.64
C PRO A 294 14.45 -3.88 -20.61
N LEU A 295 14.04 -2.62 -20.70
CA LEU A 295 13.20 -2.18 -21.82
C LEU A 295 14.02 -2.38 -23.10
N SER A 296 13.52 -3.22 -24.01
CA SER A 296 14.05 -3.34 -25.37
C SER A 296 13.98 -1.97 -26.02
N GLY A 297 15.09 -1.49 -26.59
CA GLY A 297 15.13 -0.28 -27.42
C GLY A 297 15.50 -0.62 -28.85
#